data_AF-A0A7L0ZJT1-F1
#
_entry.id   AF-A0A7L0ZJT1-F1
#
_cell.length_a   1.000
_cell.length_b   1.000
_cell.length_c   1.000
_cell.angle_alpha   90.00
_cell.angle_beta   90.00
_cell.angle_gamma   90.00
#
_symmetry.space_group_name_H-M   'P 1'
#
loop_
_entity.id
_entity.type
_entity.pdbx_description
1 polymer ?
#
loop_
_entity_poly.entity_id
_entity_poly.type
_entity_poly.pdbx_seq_one_letter_code
_entity_poly.pdbx_strand_id
1 'polypeptide(L)'
;RRRKRAPEPGRNKPTVKGRVVKSAIEEYHKKKPVNHLRENLQYMLKGRLVADKAITEKVLAQNRGRKSKDQPPEKAEKKKPEGTVFTEEDFRKFEREYFGIP
;
A
#
# COMPACT_ATOMS: atom_id res chain seq x y z
N ARG A 1 -25.76 66.78 35.51
CA ARG A 1 -24.72 67.03 34.47
C ARG A 1 -23.35 67.17 35.16
N ARG A 2 -22.58 66.08 35.29
CA ARG A 2 -21.17 66.16 35.75
C ARG A 2 -20.28 66.42 34.52
N ARG A 3 -19.58 67.56 34.51
CA ARG A 3 -18.62 67.92 33.45
C ARG A 3 -17.46 66.91 33.48
N LYS A 4 -17.17 66.25 32.35
CA LYS A 4 -15.94 65.45 32.21
C LYS A 4 -14.75 66.41 32.31
N ARG A 5 -13.81 66.12 33.21
CA ARG A 5 -12.55 66.86 33.32
C ARG A 5 -11.76 66.72 32.01
N ALA A 6 -11.14 67.81 31.58
CA ALA A 6 -10.27 67.84 30.39
C ALA A 6 -9.11 66.84 30.57
N PRO A 7 -8.61 66.22 29.49
CA PRO A 7 -7.47 65.33 29.58
C PRO A 7 -6.24 66.15 29.98
N GLU A 8 -5.59 65.77 31.09
CA GLU A 8 -4.39 66.46 31.56
C GLU A 8 -3.25 66.37 30.52
N PRO A 9 -2.58 67.49 30.19
CA PRO A 9 -1.46 67.54 29.25
C PRO A 9 -0.19 67.06 29.95
N GLY A 10 -0.14 65.79 30.34
CA GLY A 10 0.95 65.28 31.17
C GLY A 10 1.06 63.77 31.25
N ARG A 11 0.37 63.03 30.36
CA ARG A 11 0.64 61.59 30.25
C ARG A 11 2.01 61.43 29.60
N ASN A 12 3.00 61.17 30.45
CA ASN A 12 4.37 60.78 30.11
C ASN A 12 4.39 59.92 28.85
N LYS A 13 4.71 60.53 27.70
CA LYS A 13 5.13 59.77 26.54
C LYS A 13 6.39 59.02 27.00
N PRO A 14 6.43 57.68 26.96
CA PRO A 14 7.57 56.93 27.49
C PRO A 14 8.83 57.40 26.77
N THR A 15 9.67 58.15 27.48
CA THR A 15 10.97 58.61 27.02
C THR A 15 11.82 57.36 26.74
N VAL A 16 12.53 57.34 25.60
CA VAL A 16 13.33 56.18 25.15
C VAL A 16 14.44 55.81 26.15
N LYS A 17 14.76 56.72 27.09
CA LYS A 17 15.73 56.54 28.16
C LYS A 17 15.33 55.38 29.08
N GLY A 18 15.97 54.23 28.91
CA GLY A 18 15.71 52.99 29.66
C GLY A 18 15.04 51.87 28.87
N ARG A 19 14.73 52.06 27.58
CA ARG A 19 14.28 50.94 26.72
C ARG A 19 15.46 50.05 26.37
N VAL A 20 15.43 48.82 26.86
CA VAL A 20 16.29 47.73 26.38
C VAL A 20 15.80 47.35 24.98
N VAL A 21 16.64 47.57 23.96
CA VAL A 21 16.35 47.13 22.60
C VAL A 21 16.39 45.60 22.60
N LYS A 22 15.22 44.97 22.49
CA LYS A 22 15.15 43.53 22.30
C LYS A 22 15.48 43.23 20.84
N SER A 23 16.36 42.25 20.62
CA SER A 23 16.63 41.78 19.27
C SER A 23 15.36 41.17 18.69
N ALA A 24 14.99 41.60 17.48
CA ALA A 24 13.87 41.04 16.74
C ALA A 24 14.04 39.53 16.52
N ILE A 25 15.29 39.07 16.42
CA ILE A 25 15.65 37.66 16.25
C ILE A 25 15.33 36.89 17.54
N GLU A 26 15.69 37.42 18.72
CA GLU A 26 15.40 36.76 19.99
C GLU A 26 13.90 36.69 20.29
N GLU A 27 13.14 37.75 19.99
CA GLU A 27 11.69 37.71 20.13
C GLU A 27 11.04 36.71 19.17
N TYR A 28 11.57 36.59 17.95
CA TYR A 28 11.11 35.59 16.98
C TYR A 28 11.32 34.17 17.51
N HIS A 29 12.50 33.84 18.05
CA HIS A 29 12.75 32.52 18.62
C HIS A 29 11.81 32.19 19.80
N LYS A 30 11.44 33.19 20.62
CA LYS A 30 10.51 33.01 21.75
C LYS A 30 9.07 32.77 21.30
N LYS A 31 8.64 33.37 20.20
CA LYS A 31 7.28 33.26 19.64
C LYS A 31 7.19 32.25 18.51
N LYS A 32 8.29 31.59 18.16
CA LYS A 32 8.36 30.68 17.02
C LYS A 32 7.38 29.52 17.26
N PRO A 33 6.43 29.27 16.34
CA PRO A 33 5.53 28.14 16.46
C PRO A 33 6.31 26.83 16.36
N VAL A 34 5.82 25.80 17.06
CA VAL A 34 6.39 24.45 16.99
C VAL A 34 6.22 23.91 15.57
N ASN A 35 7.30 23.39 15.00
CA ASN A 35 7.27 22.81 13.66
C ASN A 35 6.94 21.31 13.76
N HIS A 36 5.72 20.95 13.36
CA HIS A 36 5.23 19.56 13.35
C HIS A 36 5.46 18.83 12.03
N LEU A 37 6.25 19.37 11.09
CA LEU A 37 6.45 18.78 9.76
C LEU A 37 6.90 17.31 9.84
N ARG A 38 7.87 16.99 10.71
CA ARG A 38 8.39 15.62 10.84
C ARG A 38 7.35 14.66 11.43
N GLU A 39 6.60 15.11 12.42
CA GLU A 39 5.53 14.33 13.06
C GLU A 39 4.38 14.06 12.08
N ASN A 40 3.99 15.08 11.31
CA ASN A 40 2.97 14.97 10.27
C ASN A 40 3.42 14.02 9.16
N LEU A 41 4.66 14.14 8.69
CA LEU A 41 5.22 13.22 7.69
C LEU A 41 5.25 11.79 8.23
N GLN A 42 5.67 11.60 9.48
CA GLN A 42 5.65 10.28 10.11
C GLN A 42 4.22 9.73 10.19
N TYR A 43 3.22 10.55 10.53
CA TYR A 43 1.82 10.15 10.56
C TYR A 43 1.29 9.78 9.16
N MET A 44 1.53 10.61 8.14
CA MET A 44 1.09 10.37 6.77
C MET A 44 1.76 9.13 6.14
N LEU A 45 3.05 8.90 6.45
CA LEU A 45 3.83 7.79 5.90
C LEU A 45 3.66 6.49 6.71
N LYS A 46 3.21 6.55 7.97
CA LYS A 46 2.86 5.37 8.78
C LYS A 46 1.70 4.54 8.18
N GLY A 47 0.94 5.11 7.23
CA GLY A 47 -0.27 4.52 6.64
C GLY A 47 -0.05 3.33 5.68
N ARG A 48 1.10 2.66 5.68
CA ARG A 48 1.33 1.44 4.89
C ARG A 48 2.04 0.38 5.72
N LEU A 49 1.40 -0.07 6.80
CA LEU A 49 1.73 -1.35 7.41
C LEU A 49 1.23 -2.46 6.48
N VAL A 50 2.06 -2.80 5.48
CA VAL A 50 1.86 -4.01 4.69
C VAL A 50 2.10 -5.18 5.66
N ALA A 51 1.10 -6.03 5.86
CA ALA A 51 1.27 -7.24 6.64
C ALA A 51 2.44 -8.05 6.07
N ASP A 52 3.18 -8.73 6.95
CA ASP A 52 4.31 -9.55 6.54
C ASP A 52 3.91 -10.50 5.40
N LYS A 53 4.78 -10.63 4.39
CA LYS A 53 4.51 -11.39 3.17
C LYS A 53 4.07 -12.81 3.52
N ALA A 54 4.72 -13.43 4.52
CA ALA A 54 4.37 -14.75 5.01
C ALA A 54 2.93 -14.84 5.55
N ILE A 55 2.44 -13.80 6.23
CA ILE A 55 1.07 -13.74 6.74
C ILE A 55 0.10 -13.56 5.58
N THR A 56 0.41 -12.68 4.62
CA THR A 56 -0.44 -12.49 3.44
C THR A 56 -0.55 -13.76 2.59
N GLU A 57 0.54 -14.50 2.44
CA GLU A 57 0.56 -15.77 1.71
C GLU A 57 -0.25 -16.86 2.43
N LYS A 58 -0.18 -16.93 3.77
CA LYS A 58 -1.04 -17.82 4.56
C LYS A 58 -2.52 -17.51 4.39
N VAL A 59 -2.90 -16.23 4.45
CA VAL A 59 -4.30 -15.80 4.24
C VAL A 59 -4.75 -16.11 2.82
N LEU A 60 -3.91 -15.88 1.82
CA LEU A 60 -4.20 -16.23 0.43
C LEU A 60 -4.35 -17.74 0.27
N ALA A 61 -3.47 -18.56 0.85
CA ALA A 61 -3.54 -20.01 0.79
C ALA A 61 -4.81 -20.56 1.46
N GLN A 62 -5.21 -20.01 2.60
CA GLN A 62 -6.46 -20.38 3.29
C GLN A 62 -7.71 -20.02 2.46
N ASN A 63 -7.67 -18.90 1.74
CA ASN A 63 -8.79 -18.42 0.93
C ASN A 63 -8.86 -19.09 -0.45
N ARG A 64 -7.72 -19.56 -0.99
CA ARG A 64 -7.64 -20.34 -2.23
C ARG A 64 -8.37 -21.67 -2.07
N GLY A 65 -8.95 -22.17 -3.16
CA GLY A 65 -9.62 -23.47 -3.19
C GLY A 65 -11.14 -23.45 -2.98
N ARG A 66 -11.74 -22.34 -2.50
CA ARG A 66 -13.21 -22.19 -2.47
C ARG A 66 -13.80 -21.88 -3.85
N LYS A 67 -13.01 -21.28 -4.75
CA LYS A 67 -13.39 -20.98 -6.13
C LYS A 67 -12.49 -21.74 -7.09
N SER A 68 -13.07 -22.30 -8.15
CA SER A 68 -12.33 -22.98 -9.22
C SER A 68 -11.28 -22.08 -9.89
N LYS A 69 -11.52 -20.76 -9.95
CA LYS A 69 -10.56 -19.78 -10.50
C LYS A 69 -9.26 -19.66 -9.69
N ASP A 70 -9.32 -19.94 -8.39
CA ASP A 70 -8.20 -19.79 -7.48
C ASP A 70 -7.43 -21.10 -7.28
N GLN A 71 -7.94 -22.21 -7.84
CA GLN A 71 -7.21 -23.48 -7.88
C GLN A 71 -6.12 -23.38 -8.94
N PRO A 72 -4.85 -23.68 -8.59
CA PRO A 72 -3.83 -23.83 -9.60
C PRO A 72 -4.27 -24.93 -10.58
N PRO A 73 -4.05 -24.76 -11.89
CA PRO A 73 -4.43 -25.76 -12.87
C PRO A 73 -3.76 -27.07 -12.48
N GLU A 74 -4.56 -28.10 -12.22
CA GLU A 74 -4.03 -29.45 -12.03
C GLU A 74 -3.22 -29.77 -13.27
N LYS A 75 -1.92 -30.02 -13.07
CA LYS A 75 -1.05 -30.52 -14.12
C LYS A 75 -1.48 -31.97 -14.37
N ALA A 76 -2.58 -32.13 -15.09
CA ALA A 76 -2.97 -33.40 -15.63
C ALA A 76 -1.88 -33.79 -16.62
N GLU A 77 -1.02 -34.73 -16.21
CA GLU A 77 -0.21 -35.48 -17.14
C GLU A 77 -1.17 -36.00 -18.21
N LYS A 78 -0.98 -35.56 -19.46
CA LYS A 78 -1.80 -36.01 -20.58
C LYS A 78 -1.77 -37.53 -20.54
N LYS A 79 -2.93 -38.15 -20.30
CA LYS A 79 -3.05 -39.60 -20.34
C LYS A 79 -2.44 -40.05 -21.67
N LYS A 80 -1.47 -40.96 -21.60
CA LYS A 80 -0.94 -41.60 -22.80
C LYS A 80 -2.14 -42.18 -23.57
N PRO A 81 -2.17 -42.08 -24.90
CA PRO A 81 -3.28 -42.66 -25.67
C PRO A 81 -3.41 -44.12 -25.24
N GLU A 82 -4.61 -44.51 -24.82
CA GLU A 82 -4.92 -45.88 -24.47
C GLU A 82 -4.62 -46.73 -25.71
N GLY A 83 -3.63 -47.64 -25.58
CA GLY A 83 -3.24 -48.51 -26.67
C GLY A 83 -4.43 -49.34 -27.09
N THR A 84 -4.89 -49.15 -28.32
CA THR A 84 -5.95 -49.98 -28.88
C THR A 84 -5.46 -51.43 -28.93
N VAL A 85 -6.33 -52.37 -28.58
CA VAL A 85 -6.00 -53.81 -28.57
C VAL A 85 -5.53 -54.31 -29.95
N PHE A 86 -5.94 -53.62 -31.00
CA PHE A 86 -5.52 -53.87 -32.37
C PHE A 86 -4.40 -52.90 -32.75
N THR A 87 -3.31 -53.48 -33.23
CA THR A 87 -2.18 -52.77 -33.82
C THR A 87 -2.34 -52.76 -35.35
N GLU A 88 -1.66 -51.83 -36.02
CA GLU A 88 -1.62 -51.76 -37.49
C GLU A 88 -1.20 -53.11 -38.13
N GLU A 89 -0.37 -53.89 -37.43
CA GLU A 89 0.07 -55.21 -37.86
C GLU A 89 -1.06 -56.25 -37.85
N ASP A 90 -2.02 -56.12 -36.92
CA ASP A 90 -3.20 -56.99 -36.85
C ASP A 90 -4.15 -56.72 -38.01
N PHE A 91 -4.31 -55.45 -38.41
CA PHE A 91 -5.07 -55.08 -39.61
C PHE A 91 -4.43 -55.66 -40.88
N ARG A 92 -3.10 -55.59 -41.01
CA ARG A 92 -2.40 -56.19 -42.15
C ARG A 92 -2.55 -57.70 -42.24
N LYS A 93 -2.56 -58.41 -41.10
CA LYS A 93 -2.85 -59.85 -41.08
C LYS A 93 -4.27 -60.14 -41.51
N PHE A 94 -5.23 -59.38 -40.97
CA PHE A 94 -6.64 -59.52 -41.33
C PHE A 94 -6.89 -59.28 -42.83
N GLU A 95 -6.28 -58.24 -43.40
CA GLU A 95 -6.39 -57.96 -44.84
C GLU A 95 -5.88 -59.11 -45.71
N ARG A 96 -4.72 -59.69 -45.37
CA ARG A 96 -4.15 -60.84 -46.10
C ARG A 96 -5.03 -62.08 -46.00
N GLU A 97 -5.56 -62.36 -44.81
CA GLU A 97 -6.39 -63.55 -44.56
C GLU A 97 -7.77 -63.43 -45.20
N TYR A 98 -8.33 -62.21 -45.24
CA TYR A 98 -9.69 -61.98 -45.73
C TYR A 98 -9.76 -61.69 -47.24
N PHE A 99 -8.83 -60.89 -47.78
CA PHE A 99 -8.83 -60.53 -49.20
C PHE A 99 -7.93 -61.42 -50.06
N GLY A 100 -7.07 -62.25 -49.45
CA GLY A 100 -6.24 -63.25 -50.16
C GLY A 100 -5.27 -62.66 -51.18
N ILE A 101 -4.98 -61.36 -51.11
CA ILE A 101 -4.03 -60.71 -52.00
C ILE A 101 -2.62 -60.93 -51.41
N PRO A 102 -1.70 -61.58 -52.13
CA PRO A 102 -0.34 -61.84 -51.64
C PRO A 102 0.44 -60.56 -51.33
#